data_AF-A0A349PVA6-F1
#
_entry.id   AF-A0A349PVA6-F1
#
_cell.length_a   1.000
_cell.length_b   1.000
_cell.length_c   1.000
_cell.angle_alpha   90.00
_cell.angle_beta   90.00
_cell.angle_gamma   90.00
#
_symmetry.space_group_name_H-M   'P 1'
#
loop_
_entity.id
_entity.type
_entity.pdbx_description
1 polymer ?
#
loop_
_entity_poly.entity_id
_entity_poly.type
_entity_poly.pdbx_seq_one_letter_code
_entity_poly.pdbx_strand_id
1 'polypeptide(L)' 'MKAARDYPILTVTAKGTRWLESGHPWVYDSDVAREPDESECENGALVDVVSEKGKYLGTG' A
#
# COMPACT_ATOMS: atom_id res chain seq x y z
N MET A 1 23.18 0.94 3.12
CA MET A 1 22.44 -0.01 2.27
C MET A 1 21.03 -0.11 2.83
N LYS A 2 19.98 0.25 2.07
CA LYS A 2 18.60 0.02 2.55
C LYS A 2 18.38 -1.50 2.60
N ALA A 3 17.83 -2.01 3.70
CA ALA A 3 17.42 -3.41 3.77
C ALA A 3 16.44 -3.72 2.63
N ALA A 4 16.55 -4.90 2.03
CA ALA A 4 15.52 -5.39 1.13
C ALA A 4 14.22 -5.53 1.94
N ARG A 5 13.12 -4.95 1.43
CA ARG A 5 11.79 -5.05 2.03
C ARG A 5 10.99 -6.02 1.19
N ASP A 6 10.65 -7.15 1.78
CA ASP A 6 9.95 -8.26 1.11
C ASP A 6 8.48 -8.33 1.57
N TYR A 7 7.89 -7.16 1.81
CA TYR A 7 6.47 -7.06 2.15
C TYR A 7 5.62 -7.09 0.88
N PRO A 8 4.43 -7.72 0.92
CA PRO A 8 3.48 -7.62 -0.18
C PRO A 8 3.17 -6.16 -0.52
N ILE A 9 2.85 -5.91 -1.78
CA ILE A 9 2.59 -4.56 -2.28
C ILE A 9 1.09 -4.38 -2.52
N LEU A 10 0.52 -3.37 -1.87
CA LEU A 10 -0.83 -2.89 -2.14
C LEU A 10 -0.75 -1.60 -2.96
N THR A 11 -1.45 -1.57 -4.10
CA THR A 11 -1.51 -0.37 -4.96
C THR A 11 -2.80 0.39 -4.70
N VAL A 12 -2.68 1.69 -4.41
CA VAL A 12 -3.84 2.58 -4.24
C VAL A 12 -4.13 3.39 -5.51
N THR A 13 -5.39 3.78 -5.66
CA THR A 13 -5.87 4.69 -6.71
C THR A 13 -5.25 6.09 -6.59
N ALA A 14 -5.44 6.92 -7.62
CA ALA A 14 -5.08 8.34 -7.57
C ALA A 14 -5.79 9.11 -6.42
N LYS A 15 -7.02 8.73 -6.05
CA LYS A 15 -7.74 9.32 -4.91
C LYS A 15 -7.06 8.94 -3.61
N GLY A 16 -6.80 7.64 -3.39
CA GLY A 16 -6.10 7.14 -2.20
C GLY A 16 -4.72 7.76 -2.02
N THR A 17 -3.97 7.91 -3.12
CA THR A 17 -2.65 8.58 -3.10
C THR A 17 -2.75 9.99 -2.52
N ARG A 18 -3.71 10.80 -2.97
CA ARG A 18 -3.89 12.19 -2.47
C ARG A 18 -4.23 12.23 -0.98
N TRP A 19 -5.05 11.28 -0.50
CA TRP A 19 -5.41 11.20 0.92
C TRP A 19 -4.21 10.83 1.78
N LEU A 20 -3.45 9.80 1.39
CA LEU A 20 -2.25 9.37 2.13
C LEU A 20 -1.18 10.47 2.16
N GLU A 21 -0.96 11.16 1.05
CA GLU A 21 0.00 12.28 0.99
C GLU A 21 -0.43 13.48 1.85
N SER A 22 -1.73 13.63 2.14
CA SER A 22 -2.24 14.65 3.08
C SER A 22 -2.05 14.27 4.55
N GLY A 23 -1.53 13.07 4.84
CA GLY A 23 -1.32 12.56 6.19
C GLY A 23 -2.48 11.73 6.73
N HIS A 24 -3.47 11.36 5.91
CA HIS A 24 -4.51 10.44 6.33
C HIS A 24 -3.91 9.04 6.59
N PRO A 25 -4.14 8.40 7.74
CA PRO A 25 -3.42 7.19 8.12
C PRO A 25 -4.00 5.90 7.53
N TRP A 26 -5.21 5.93 6.95
CA TRP A 26 -5.94 4.72 6.57
C TRP A 26 -6.10 4.59 5.05
N VAL A 27 -6.04 3.34 4.58
CA VAL A 27 -6.44 2.94 3.23
C VAL A 27 -7.77 2.22 3.35
N TYR A 28 -8.78 2.67 2.63
CA TYR A 28 -10.07 1.98 2.54
C TYR A 28 -10.10 1.11 1.29
N ASP A 29 -10.92 0.06 1.31
CA ASP A 29 -11.18 -0.82 0.17
C ASP A 29 -11.47 -0.04 -1.14
N SER A 30 -12.30 1.00 -1.07
CA SER A 30 -12.63 1.86 -2.22
C SER A 30 -11.44 2.63 -2.83
N ASP A 31 -10.32 2.71 -2.12
CA ASP A 31 -9.10 3.37 -2.56
C ASP A 31 -8.03 2.37 -3.06
N VAL A 32 -8.30 1.06 -2.99
CA VAL A 32 -7.41 0.00 -3.50
C VAL A 32 -7.61 -0.17 -5.01
N ALA A 33 -6.52 -0.09 -5.75
CA ALA A 33 -6.50 -0.33 -7.19
C ALA A 33 -6.04 -1.75 -7.53
N ARG A 34 -5.16 -2.32 -6.70
CA ARG A 34 -4.70 -3.71 -6.81
C ARG A 34 -4.29 -4.23 -5.44
N GLU A 35 -4.88 -5.35 -5.05
CA GLU A 35 -4.50 -6.11 -3.85
C GLU A 35 -3.29 -7.01 -4.13
N PRO A 36 -2.48 -7.31 -3.10
CA PRO A 36 -1.53 -8.42 -3.16
C PRO A 36 -2.27 -9.75 -3.32
N ASP A 37 -1.56 -10.79 -3.76
CA ASP A 37 -2.19 -12.12 -3.88
C ASP A 37 -2.55 -12.64 -2.48
N GLU A 38 -3.71 -13.29 -2.33
CA GLU A 38 -4.18 -13.78 -1.01
C GLU A 38 -3.19 -14.72 -0.33
N SER A 39 -2.40 -15.48 -1.11
CA SER A 39 -1.34 -16.35 -0.57
C SER A 39 -0.14 -15.59 -0.01
N GLU A 40 -0.01 -14.30 -0.31
CA GLU A 40 1.10 -13.45 0.11
C GLU A 40 0.75 -12.58 1.33
N CYS A 41 -0.53 -12.41 1.65
CA CYS A 41 -0.98 -11.43 2.66
C CYS A 41 -2.09 -11.97 3.56
N GLU A 42 -1.73 -12.42 4.76
CA GLU A 42 -2.68 -12.78 5.82
C GLU A 42 -3.13 -11.55 6.62
N ASN A 43 -4.25 -11.66 7.36
CA ASN A 43 -4.73 -10.58 8.21
C ASN A 43 -3.69 -10.21 9.28
N GLY A 44 -3.31 -8.93 9.32
CA GLY A 44 -2.29 -8.40 10.22
C GLY A 44 -0.85 -8.45 9.68
N ALA A 45 -0.65 -8.98 8.47
CA ALA A 45 0.62 -8.87 7.77
C ALA A 45 0.92 -7.40 7.40
N LEU A 46 2.20 -7.01 7.47
CA LEU A 46 2.64 -5.70 6.99
C LEU A 46 2.67 -5.69 5.46
N VAL A 47 2.15 -4.62 4.87
CA VAL A 47 2.21 -4.39 3.42
C VAL A 47 2.85 -3.04 3.11
N ASP A 48 3.58 -2.96 2.01
CA ASP A 48 4.02 -1.68 1.46
C ASP A 48 2.92 -1.11 0.56
N VAL A 49 2.47 0.10 0.88
CA VAL A 49 1.45 0.82 0.11
C VAL A 49 2.14 1.71 -0.91
N VAL A 50 1.76 1.56 -2.18
CA VAL A 50 2.33 2.33 -3.29
C VAL A 50 1.25 3.00 -4.15
N SER A 51 1.61 4.10 -4.81
CA SER A 51 0.76 4.67 -5.85
C SER A 51 0.73 3.81 -7.11
N GLU A 52 -0.18 4.10 -8.05
CA GLU A 52 -0.24 3.46 -9.38
C GLU A 52 1.08 3.53 -10.16
N LYS A 53 1.96 4.48 -9.83
CA LYS A 53 3.30 4.64 -10.44
C LYS A 53 4.43 3.99 -9.63
N GLY A 54 4.09 3.22 -8.59
CA GLY A 54 5.05 2.55 -7.72
C GLY A 54 5.73 3.48 -6.70
N LYS A 55 5.24 4.70 -6.48
CA LYS A 55 5.78 5.57 -5.42
C LYS A 55 5.37 5.02 -4.06
N TYR A 56 6.32 4.75 -3.18
CA TYR A 56 6.06 4.36 -1.79
C TYR A 56 5.32 5.46 -1.02
N LEU A 57 4.25 5.09 -0.31
CA LEU A 57 3.39 5.97 0.47
C LEU A 57 3.38 5.62 1.96
N GLY A 58 3.69 4.38 2.34
CA GLY A 58 3.74 3.95 3.73
C GLY A 58 3.78 2.43 3.86
N THR A 59 3.83 1.97 5.11
CA THR A 59 3.69 0.56 5.47
C THR A 59 2.75 0.49 6.66
N GLY A 60 1.85 -0.49 6.65
CA GLY A 60 0.89 -0.74 7.71
C GLY A 60 0.34 -2.14 7.63
#